data_AF-A0A0S4M698-F1
#
_entry.id   AF-A0A0S4M698-F1
#
_cell.length_a   1.000
_cell.length_b   1.000
_cell.length_c   1.000
_cell.angle_alpha   90.00
_cell.angle_beta   90.00
_cell.angle_gamma   90.00
#
_symmetry.space_group_name_H-M   'P 1'
#
loop_
_entity.id
_entity.type
_entity.pdbx_description
1 polymer ?
#
loop_
_entity_poly.entity_id
_entity_poly.type
_entity_poly.pdbx_seq_one_letter_code
_entity_poly.pdbx_strand_id
1 'polypeptide(L)'
;NYDKDGYNVKGFNQKGLCRDGSRYDKEGYDSGGYDRDGYNRRGFNVKGLRRDGSEYDNTGYDNNGYDEDGFDKHGYDKDGRKYGYKDGYDRSGYNHQGFNRDGYDKRRYDKYGRDRNGCIKKYPEGVFDQDGFDKRGLDKNGFDRSGFKDDDEFDRDGYDQNGFDEHELDRDGFCPDGYNNNGYNNRDGFDGDGYNMDGVNKNGFHKNGLYVDGSRYDKEGYDKFGYNKDGYNRERFDGYGYNRDGVNKSGYNRDGSKSGKIAKLLLVNDDGYDKFGYDKDGYDRAGYDRLEFNKYGYNRYGNEYKYEKYEG
;
A
#
# COMPACT_ATOMS: atom_id res chain seq x y z
N ASN A 1 17.65 16.30 53.55
CA ASN A 1 19.04 16.72 53.25
C ASN A 1 19.47 17.78 54.23
N TYR A 2 20.53 17.52 54.98
CA TYR A 2 21.18 18.45 55.91
C TYR A 2 22.47 18.97 55.26
N ASP A 3 22.83 20.22 55.53
CA ASP A 3 24.11 20.79 55.12
C ASP A 3 25.27 20.16 55.90
N LYS A 4 26.50 20.54 55.52
CA LYS A 4 27.74 20.07 56.15
C LYS A 4 27.84 20.36 57.66
N ASP A 5 27.05 21.31 58.16
CA ASP A 5 27.02 21.70 59.56
C ASP A 5 25.86 21.02 60.31
N GLY A 6 25.09 20.15 59.64
CA GLY A 6 24.01 19.38 60.23
C GLY A 6 22.67 20.11 60.31
N TYR A 7 22.40 21.12 59.47
CA TYR A 7 21.13 21.86 59.42
C TYR A 7 20.34 21.62 58.14
N ASN A 8 19.01 21.50 58.22
CA ASN A 8 18.14 21.29 57.06
C ASN A 8 17.97 22.59 56.25
N VAL A 9 17.28 22.52 55.11
CA VAL A 9 16.99 23.67 54.24
C VAL A 9 16.20 24.80 54.92
N LYS A 10 15.53 24.49 56.04
CA LYS A 10 14.82 25.46 56.88
C LYS A 10 15.69 26.03 58.00
N GLY A 11 16.95 25.62 58.12
CA GLY A 11 17.91 26.12 59.12
C GLY A 11 17.87 25.42 60.48
N PHE A 12 17.30 24.22 60.58
CA PHE A 12 17.20 23.47 61.84
C PHE A 12 18.05 22.20 61.85
N ASN A 13 18.70 21.89 62.97
CA ASN A 13 19.38 20.62 63.17
C ASN A 13 18.41 19.46 63.45
N GLN A 14 18.93 18.24 63.61
CA GLN A 14 18.11 17.05 63.89
C GLN A 14 17.28 17.14 65.18
N LYS A 15 17.68 18.00 66.13
CA LYS A 15 16.93 18.26 67.37
C LYS A 15 15.89 19.38 67.21
N GLY A 16 15.73 19.93 66.00
CA GLY A 16 14.80 21.02 65.72
C GLY A 16 15.28 22.40 66.22
N LEU A 17 16.59 22.59 66.38
CA LEU A 17 17.17 23.86 66.85
C LEU A 17 17.88 24.61 65.72
N CYS A 18 17.75 25.93 65.72
CA CYS A 18 18.47 26.84 64.84
C CYS A 18 19.96 26.94 65.22
N ARG A 19 20.77 27.56 64.36
CA ARG A 19 22.23 27.73 64.55
C ARG A 19 22.59 28.52 65.82
N ASP A 20 21.69 29.35 66.31
CA ASP A 20 21.83 30.11 67.56
C ASP A 20 21.29 29.36 68.81
N GLY A 21 20.86 28.11 68.64
CA GLY A 21 20.26 27.29 69.70
C GLY A 21 18.79 27.57 69.98
N SER A 22 18.15 28.50 69.27
CA SER A 22 16.72 28.79 69.41
C SER A 22 15.85 27.69 68.79
N ARG A 23 14.60 27.59 69.25
CA ARG A 23 13.60 26.65 68.69
C ARG A 23 12.85 27.18 67.48
N TYR A 24 12.99 28.48 67.19
CA TYR A 24 12.22 29.18 66.17
C TYR A 24 13.18 29.92 65.25
N ASP A 25 12.92 29.89 63.95
CA ASP A 25 13.67 30.64 62.97
C ASP A 25 13.53 32.16 63.19
N LYS A 26 14.23 32.94 62.36
CA LYS A 26 14.19 34.42 62.42
C LYS A 26 12.80 35.01 62.15
N GLU A 27 11.91 34.23 61.54
CA GLU A 27 10.53 34.61 61.25
C GLU A 27 9.57 34.16 62.37
N GLY A 28 10.07 33.44 63.38
CA GLY A 28 9.32 33.01 64.55
C GLY A 28 8.67 31.63 64.43
N TYR A 29 9.05 30.81 63.45
CA TYR A 29 8.47 29.49 63.20
C TYR A 29 9.42 28.37 63.60
N ASP A 30 8.89 27.29 64.16
CA ASP A 30 9.67 26.11 64.55
C ASP A 30 10.08 25.25 63.34
N SER A 31 10.76 24.13 63.61
CA SER A 31 11.18 23.18 62.56
C SER A 31 10.00 22.54 61.82
N GLY A 32 8.82 22.49 62.44
CA GLY A 32 7.55 22.09 61.84
C GLY A 32 6.92 23.17 60.96
N GLY A 33 7.36 24.42 61.09
CA GLY A 33 6.85 25.58 60.37
C GLY A 33 5.70 26.29 61.09
N TYR A 34 5.57 26.11 62.41
CA TYR A 34 4.54 26.72 63.24
C TYR A 34 5.13 27.75 64.22
N ASP A 35 4.43 28.85 64.41
CA ASP A 35 4.78 29.85 65.42
C ASP A 35 4.52 29.33 66.84
N ARG A 36 4.84 30.17 67.83
CA ARG A 36 4.67 29.83 69.26
C ARG A 36 3.25 29.49 69.66
N ASP A 37 2.26 29.97 68.90
CA ASP A 37 0.85 29.72 69.15
C ASP A 37 0.32 28.54 68.32
N GLY A 38 1.18 27.88 67.55
CA GLY A 38 0.85 26.71 66.75
C GLY A 38 0.25 27.03 65.39
N TYR A 39 0.48 28.22 64.83
CA TYR A 39 0.01 28.62 63.50
C TYR A 39 1.15 28.67 62.49
N ASN A 40 0.90 28.18 61.29
CA ASN A 40 1.89 28.22 60.22
C ASN A 40 2.02 29.61 59.60
N ARG A 41 2.92 29.75 58.63
CA ARG A 41 3.17 31.01 57.90
C ARG A 41 1.98 31.59 57.15
N ARG A 42 0.95 30.79 56.88
CA ARG A 42 -0.33 31.22 56.29
C ARG A 42 -1.38 31.59 57.36
N GLY A 43 -1.03 31.43 58.64
CA GLY A 43 -1.89 31.75 59.77
C GLY A 43 -2.86 30.64 60.15
N PHE A 44 -2.61 29.39 59.74
CA PHE A 44 -3.46 28.24 60.05
C PHE A 44 -2.78 27.28 61.04
N ASN A 45 -3.54 26.76 62.00
CA ASN A 45 -3.06 25.73 62.91
C ASN A 45 -3.06 24.34 62.23
N VAL A 46 -2.62 23.32 62.95
CA VAL A 46 -2.56 21.94 62.44
C VAL A 46 -3.92 21.38 61.99
N LYS A 47 -5.03 21.93 62.49
CA LYS A 47 -6.40 21.57 62.08
C LYS A 47 -6.89 22.36 60.85
N GLY A 48 -6.07 23.26 60.30
CA GLY A 48 -6.45 24.12 59.19
C GLY A 48 -7.29 25.33 59.60
N LEU A 49 -7.31 25.71 60.88
CA LEU A 49 -8.10 26.84 61.38
C LEU A 49 -7.21 28.05 61.67
N ARG A 50 -7.72 29.25 61.38
CA ARG A 50 -7.09 30.52 61.73
C ARG A 50 -7.31 30.88 63.19
N ARG A 51 -6.64 31.96 63.63
CA ARG A 51 -6.70 32.45 65.02
C ARG A 51 -8.10 32.88 65.46
N ASP A 52 -8.92 33.32 64.52
CA ASP A 52 -10.33 33.66 64.69
C ASP A 52 -11.28 32.45 64.54
N GLY A 53 -10.74 31.26 64.27
CA GLY A 53 -11.49 30.04 64.06
C GLY A 53 -11.99 29.83 62.63
N SER A 54 -11.68 30.71 61.67
CA SER A 54 -12.08 30.51 60.27
C SER A 54 -11.27 29.42 59.58
N GLU A 55 -11.92 28.70 58.65
CA GLU A 55 -11.26 27.71 57.79
C GLU A 55 -10.54 28.34 56.59
N TYR A 56 -10.89 29.60 56.27
CA TYR A 56 -10.37 30.35 55.13
C TYR A 56 -9.67 31.62 55.58
N ASP A 57 -8.65 32.04 54.83
CA ASP A 57 -8.01 33.34 54.98
C ASP A 57 -8.88 34.50 54.49
N ASN A 58 -8.38 35.73 54.66
CA ASN A 58 -9.10 36.93 54.27
C ASN A 58 -9.30 37.06 52.75
N THR A 59 -8.67 36.20 51.95
CA THR A 59 -8.84 36.10 50.51
C THR A 59 -9.74 34.95 50.09
N GLY A 60 -10.27 34.19 51.06
CA GLY A 60 -11.23 33.11 50.84
C GLY A 60 -10.59 31.75 50.59
N TYR A 61 -9.30 31.55 50.87
CA TYR A 61 -8.60 30.28 50.62
C TYR A 61 -8.23 29.55 51.91
N ASP A 62 -8.36 28.23 51.91
CA ASP A 62 -7.99 27.35 53.02
C ASP A 62 -6.46 27.24 53.18
N ASN A 63 -6.02 26.47 54.18
CA ASN A 63 -4.59 26.23 54.41
C ASN A 63 -3.88 25.58 53.20
N ASN A 64 -4.61 24.85 52.37
CA ASN A 64 -4.09 24.21 51.17
C ASN A 64 -4.07 25.16 49.95
N GLY A 65 -4.78 26.27 50.03
CA GLY A 65 -4.88 27.30 48.99
C GLY A 65 -6.11 27.15 48.08
N TYR A 66 -7.17 26.49 48.54
CA TYR A 66 -8.43 26.29 47.81
C TYR A 66 -9.58 27.06 48.45
N ASP A 67 -10.48 27.59 47.62
CA ASP A 67 -11.68 28.30 48.07
C ASP A 67 -12.76 27.34 48.58
N GLU A 68 -13.92 27.88 48.97
CA GLU A 68 -15.07 27.11 49.45
C GLU A 68 -15.60 26.11 48.41
N ASP A 69 -15.45 26.43 47.12
CA ASP A 69 -15.80 25.56 46.00
C ASP A 69 -14.70 24.52 45.69
N GLY A 70 -13.55 24.59 46.37
CA GLY A 70 -12.42 23.68 46.21
C GLY A 70 -11.45 24.03 45.09
N PHE A 71 -11.40 25.29 44.65
CA PHE A 71 -10.54 25.77 43.56
C PHE A 71 -9.45 26.72 44.06
N ASP A 72 -8.25 26.62 43.49
CA ASP A 72 -7.16 27.53 43.78
C ASP A 72 -7.41 28.93 43.19
N LYS A 73 -6.52 29.88 43.49
CA LYS A 73 -6.59 31.25 42.96
C LYS A 73 -6.54 31.36 41.42
N HIS A 74 -6.19 30.29 40.72
CA HIS A 74 -6.17 30.19 39.26
C HIS A 74 -7.39 29.43 38.72
N GLY A 75 -8.30 29.02 39.61
CA GLY A 75 -9.52 28.30 39.31
C GLY A 75 -9.29 26.81 39.06
N TYR A 76 -8.25 26.18 39.61
CA TYR A 76 -8.02 24.73 39.48
C TYR A 76 -8.31 24.00 40.79
N ASP A 77 -9.01 22.86 40.72
CA ASP A 77 -9.21 22.00 41.87
C ASP A 77 -7.93 21.21 42.25
N LYS A 78 -8.02 20.44 43.32
CA LYS A 78 -6.93 19.55 43.79
C LYS A 78 -6.44 18.52 42.77
N ASP A 79 -7.27 18.20 41.77
CA ASP A 79 -6.96 17.25 40.70
C ASP A 79 -6.47 17.98 39.42
N GLY A 80 -6.31 19.30 39.47
CA GLY A 80 -5.87 20.14 38.35
C GLY A 80 -6.96 20.47 37.32
N ARG A 81 -8.25 20.32 37.66
CA ARG A 81 -9.38 20.62 36.77
C ARG A 81 -9.87 22.05 36.98
N LYS A 82 -10.10 22.77 35.88
CA LYS A 82 -10.50 24.19 35.93
C LYS A 82 -11.98 24.38 36.31
N TYR A 83 -12.31 25.45 37.02
CA TYR A 83 -13.66 25.86 37.38
C TYR A 83 -14.59 25.85 36.17
N GLY A 84 -15.75 25.22 36.32
CA GLY A 84 -16.73 25.04 35.26
C GLY A 84 -16.55 23.76 34.42
N TYR A 85 -15.52 22.94 34.66
CA TYR A 85 -15.29 21.65 34.00
C TYR A 85 -15.63 20.47 34.92
N LYS A 86 -16.72 19.75 34.65
CA LYS A 86 -17.10 18.51 35.33
C LYS A 86 -16.58 17.31 34.52
N ASP A 87 -15.91 16.36 35.16
CA ASP A 87 -15.23 15.23 34.50
C ASP A 87 -14.22 15.66 33.41
N GLY A 88 -13.64 16.85 33.53
CA GLY A 88 -12.72 17.42 32.54
C GLY A 88 -13.39 18.11 31.34
N TYR A 89 -14.72 18.30 31.36
CA TYR A 89 -15.48 18.96 30.29
C TYR A 89 -16.35 20.10 30.82
N ASP A 90 -16.42 21.22 30.09
CA ASP A 90 -17.26 22.37 30.41
C ASP A 90 -18.76 22.03 30.35
N ARG A 91 -19.63 22.97 30.72
CA ARG A 91 -21.10 22.79 30.64
C ARG A 91 -21.62 22.52 29.21
N SER A 92 -20.84 22.85 28.19
CA SER A 92 -21.16 22.54 26.79
C SER A 92 -20.59 21.18 26.34
N GLY A 93 -19.90 20.45 27.23
CA GLY A 93 -19.33 19.14 26.97
C GLY A 93 -17.94 19.17 26.31
N TYR A 94 -17.19 20.27 26.40
CA TYR A 94 -15.85 20.43 25.79
C TYR A 94 -14.75 20.51 26.83
N ASN A 95 -13.62 19.85 26.59
CA ASN A 95 -12.44 19.91 27.45
C ASN A 95 -11.73 21.27 27.34
N HIS A 96 -10.68 21.47 28.15
CA HIS A 96 -9.95 22.75 28.18
C HIS A 96 -9.27 23.10 26.84
N GLN A 97 -9.14 22.14 25.92
CA GLN A 97 -8.61 22.32 24.56
C GLN A 97 -9.73 22.62 23.55
N GLY A 98 -10.99 22.63 23.98
CA GLY A 98 -12.15 22.91 23.15
C GLY A 98 -12.72 21.69 22.41
N PHE A 99 -12.38 20.46 22.81
CA PHE A 99 -12.85 19.22 22.19
C PHE A 99 -13.82 18.44 23.09
N ASN A 100 -14.87 17.88 22.51
CA ASN A 100 -15.83 17.06 23.24
C ASN A 100 -15.26 15.66 23.55
N ARG A 101 -16.06 14.81 24.21
CA ARG A 101 -15.67 13.43 24.57
C ARG A 101 -15.27 12.55 23.38
N ASP A 102 -15.80 12.86 22.20
CA ASP A 102 -15.49 12.17 20.95
C ASP A 102 -14.24 12.76 20.26
N GLY A 103 -13.60 13.79 20.84
CA GLY A 103 -12.41 14.43 20.29
C GLY A 103 -12.66 15.52 19.26
N TYR A 104 -13.89 16.03 19.13
CA TYR A 104 -14.26 17.04 18.13
C TYR A 104 -14.59 18.42 18.74
N ASP A 105 -14.21 19.48 18.04
CA ASP A 105 -14.47 20.86 18.41
C ASP A 105 -15.95 21.24 18.22
N LYS A 106 -16.31 22.48 18.58
CA LYS A 106 -17.68 23.02 18.41
C LYS A 106 -18.17 23.03 16.96
N ARG A 107 -17.26 22.93 15.99
CA ARG A 107 -17.54 22.88 14.55
C ARG A 107 -17.50 21.45 14.00
N ARG A 108 -17.40 20.44 14.87
CA ARG A 108 -17.34 19.00 14.54
C ARG A 108 -16.04 18.57 13.87
N TYR A 109 -14.93 19.26 14.12
CA TYR A 109 -13.60 18.90 13.61
C TYR A 109 -12.69 18.42 14.73
N ASP A 110 -11.93 17.36 14.47
CA ASP A 110 -10.92 16.86 15.40
C ASP A 110 -9.73 17.82 15.52
N LYS A 111 -8.75 17.48 16.38
CA LYS A 111 -7.53 18.28 16.57
C LYS A 111 -6.65 18.43 15.31
N TYR A 112 -6.95 17.68 14.26
CA TYR A 112 -6.28 17.74 12.96
C TYR A 112 -7.14 18.45 11.90
N GLY A 113 -8.31 18.96 12.29
CA GLY A 113 -9.23 19.64 11.39
C GLY A 113 -10.07 18.70 10.53
N ARG A 114 -10.19 17.40 10.84
CA ARG A 114 -11.05 16.43 10.13
C ARG A 114 -12.42 16.32 10.78
N ASP A 115 -13.48 16.28 9.98
CA ASP A 115 -14.81 15.96 10.48
C ASP A 115 -15.00 14.44 10.72
N ARG A 116 -16.19 14.02 11.11
CA ARG A 116 -16.52 12.60 11.38
C ARG A 116 -16.41 11.70 10.15
N ASN A 117 -16.43 12.26 8.94
CA ASN A 117 -16.29 11.53 7.68
C ASN A 117 -14.84 11.58 7.15
N GLY A 118 -13.91 12.13 7.94
CA GLY A 118 -12.52 12.32 7.54
C GLY A 118 -12.28 13.54 6.64
N CYS A 119 -13.30 14.35 6.33
CA CYS A 119 -13.14 15.53 5.48
C CYS A 119 -12.49 16.67 6.26
N ILE A 120 -11.43 17.26 5.70
CA ILE A 120 -10.72 18.38 6.35
C ILE A 120 -11.51 19.68 6.19
N LYS A 121 -11.55 20.48 7.26
CA LYS A 121 -12.15 21.82 7.32
C LYS A 121 -11.72 22.64 6.10
N LYS A 122 -12.70 23.22 5.39
CA LYS A 122 -12.51 23.89 4.09
C LYS A 122 -11.50 25.04 4.08
N TYR A 123 -11.14 25.60 5.23
CA TYR A 123 -10.10 26.63 5.39
C TYR A 123 -9.50 26.60 6.81
N PRO A 124 -8.41 25.86 7.06
CA PRO A 124 -7.70 25.92 8.32
C PRO A 124 -6.36 26.63 8.09
N GLU A 125 -6.26 27.88 8.53
CA GLU A 125 -5.02 28.66 8.48
C GLU A 125 -3.86 27.86 9.09
N GLY A 126 -2.76 27.68 8.35
CA GLY A 126 -1.52 27.09 8.83
C GLY A 126 -1.47 25.56 8.93
N VAL A 127 -2.41 24.82 8.34
CA VAL A 127 -2.43 23.34 8.40
C VAL A 127 -1.68 22.67 7.26
N PHE A 128 -1.60 23.30 6.10
CA PHE A 128 -0.95 22.76 4.91
C PHE A 128 0.27 23.60 4.53
N ASP A 129 1.33 22.94 4.05
CA ASP A 129 2.52 23.58 3.50
C ASP A 129 2.23 24.24 2.13
N GLN A 130 3.27 24.81 1.51
CA GLN A 130 3.16 25.48 0.19
C GLN A 130 2.74 24.53 -0.94
N ASP A 131 2.94 23.22 -0.76
CA ASP A 131 2.58 22.18 -1.71
C ASP A 131 1.17 21.63 -1.44
N GLY A 132 0.48 22.10 -0.38
CA GLY A 132 -0.88 21.70 -0.04
C GLY A 132 -0.97 20.43 0.83
N PHE A 133 0.11 20.06 1.53
CA PHE A 133 0.18 18.86 2.39
C PHE A 133 0.29 19.21 3.88
N ASP A 134 -0.35 18.42 4.74
CA ASP A 134 -0.34 18.62 6.19
C ASP A 134 1.00 18.20 6.82
N LYS A 135 1.17 18.36 8.13
CA LYS A 135 2.39 17.96 8.84
C LYS A 135 2.73 16.46 8.78
N ARG A 136 1.81 15.60 8.33
CA ARG A 136 2.04 14.18 8.07
C ARG A 136 2.32 13.91 6.59
N GLY A 137 2.26 14.94 5.74
CA GLY A 137 2.48 14.83 4.31
C GLY A 137 1.22 14.50 3.51
N LEU A 138 0.01 14.72 4.05
CA LEU A 138 -1.26 14.40 3.38
C LEU A 138 -2.00 15.64 2.87
N ASP A 139 -2.59 15.56 1.70
CA ASP A 139 -3.38 16.63 1.09
C ASP A 139 -4.78 16.76 1.75
N LYS A 140 -5.56 17.73 1.28
CA LYS A 140 -6.94 17.98 1.75
C LYS A 140 -7.89 16.77 1.63
N ASN A 141 -7.58 15.82 0.77
CA ASN A 141 -8.35 14.61 0.51
C ASN A 141 -7.76 13.38 1.22
N GLY A 142 -6.68 13.55 1.99
CA GLY A 142 -6.02 12.49 2.75
C GLY A 142 -5.00 11.67 1.97
N PHE A 143 -4.55 12.15 0.80
CA PHE A 143 -3.52 11.49 0.00
C PHE A 143 -2.14 12.06 0.27
N ASP A 144 -1.14 11.21 0.40
CA ASP A 144 0.25 11.58 0.53
C ASP A 144 0.79 12.27 -0.74
N ARG A 145 2.05 12.68 -0.71
CA ARG A 145 2.73 13.31 -1.86
C ARG A 145 2.83 12.39 -3.08
N SER A 146 2.71 11.08 -2.88
CA SER A 146 2.72 10.06 -3.93
C SER A 146 1.32 9.78 -4.49
N GLY A 147 0.26 10.31 -3.86
CA GLY A 147 -1.12 10.16 -4.28
C GLY A 147 -1.87 8.98 -3.62
N PHE A 148 -1.33 8.38 -2.56
CA PHE A 148 -1.88 7.24 -1.82
C PHE A 148 -2.42 7.66 -0.45
N LYS A 149 -3.45 6.99 0.06
CA LYS A 149 -3.94 7.29 1.42
C LYS A 149 -2.92 6.87 2.51
N ASP A 150 -3.08 7.43 3.71
CA ASP A 150 -2.26 7.21 4.92
C ASP A 150 -2.15 5.73 5.36
N ASP A 151 -2.97 4.84 4.78
CA ASP A 151 -2.96 3.38 4.97
C ASP A 151 -2.24 2.60 3.84
N ASP A 152 -1.63 3.28 2.86
CA ASP A 152 -0.92 2.70 1.69
C ASP A 152 -1.77 1.72 0.86
N GLU A 153 -3.08 1.65 1.09
CA GLU A 153 -3.94 0.65 0.46
C GLU A 153 -4.36 1.07 -0.95
N PHE A 154 -4.74 2.34 -1.17
CA PHE A 154 -5.26 2.78 -2.46
C PHE A 154 -4.98 4.27 -2.77
N ASP A 155 -4.77 4.56 -4.05
CA ASP A 155 -4.64 5.89 -4.62
C ASP A 155 -5.99 6.59 -4.82
N ARG A 156 -5.97 7.77 -5.46
CA ARG A 156 -7.17 8.58 -5.74
C ARG A 156 -8.23 7.87 -6.58
N ASP A 157 -7.81 6.95 -7.41
CA ASP A 157 -8.67 6.21 -8.33
C ASP A 157 -9.06 4.84 -7.75
N GLY A 158 -8.58 4.50 -6.55
CA GLY A 158 -8.90 3.26 -5.86
C GLY A 158 -7.96 2.11 -6.19
N TYR A 159 -6.72 2.39 -6.61
CA TYR A 159 -5.72 1.37 -6.97
C TYR A 159 -4.55 1.36 -5.98
N ASP A 160 -4.08 0.17 -5.61
CA ASP A 160 -2.95 -0.03 -4.72
C ASP A 160 -1.62 0.39 -5.36
N GLN A 161 -0.53 0.28 -4.60
CA GLN A 161 0.81 0.60 -5.08
C GLN A 161 1.27 -0.24 -6.30
N ASN A 162 0.63 -1.37 -6.56
CA ASN A 162 0.87 -2.24 -7.71
C ASN A 162 -0.06 -1.91 -8.89
N GLY A 163 -0.99 -0.96 -8.72
CA GLY A 163 -1.93 -0.52 -9.72
C GLY A 163 -3.20 -1.37 -9.80
N PHE A 164 -3.56 -2.12 -8.75
CA PHE A 164 -4.73 -2.98 -8.69
C PHE A 164 -5.79 -2.48 -7.70
N ASP A 165 -7.07 -2.61 -8.05
CA ASP A 165 -8.19 -2.26 -7.18
C ASP A 165 -8.48 -3.31 -6.08
N GLU A 166 -9.53 -3.10 -5.29
CA GLU A 166 -9.96 -4.04 -4.24
C GLU A 166 -10.39 -5.43 -4.76
N HIS A 167 -10.53 -5.58 -6.07
CA HIS A 167 -10.85 -6.83 -6.76
C HIS A 167 -9.65 -7.43 -7.49
N GLU A 168 -8.44 -6.94 -7.21
CA GLU A 168 -7.18 -7.34 -7.85
C GLU A 168 -7.19 -7.06 -9.37
N LEU A 169 -7.84 -5.98 -9.82
CA LEU A 169 -7.89 -5.59 -11.23
C LEU A 169 -7.12 -4.31 -11.49
N ASP A 170 -6.37 -4.29 -12.58
CA ASP A 170 -5.65 -3.11 -13.02
C ASP A 170 -6.60 -2.00 -13.49
N ARG A 171 -6.02 -0.85 -13.85
CA ARG A 171 -6.76 0.33 -14.35
C ARG A 171 -7.55 0.06 -15.64
N ASP A 172 -7.23 -1.00 -16.37
CA ASP A 172 -7.93 -1.43 -17.57
C ASP A 172 -8.98 -2.53 -17.26
N GLY A 173 -9.11 -2.95 -16.00
CA GLY A 173 -10.07 -3.93 -15.51
C GLY A 173 -9.61 -5.38 -15.65
N PHE A 174 -8.30 -5.63 -15.67
CA PHE A 174 -7.71 -6.97 -15.83
C PHE A 174 -6.91 -7.40 -14.59
N CYS A 175 -7.06 -8.66 -14.20
CA CYS A 175 -6.25 -9.24 -13.12
C CYS A 175 -4.79 -9.43 -13.55
N PRO A 176 -3.86 -9.75 -12.63
CA PRO A 176 -2.46 -10.01 -12.95
C PRO A 176 -2.23 -11.07 -14.03
N ASP A 177 -3.14 -12.04 -14.15
CA ASP A 177 -3.10 -13.08 -15.19
C ASP A 177 -3.64 -12.60 -16.56
N GLY A 178 -4.03 -11.34 -16.65
CA GLY A 178 -4.45 -10.64 -17.87
C GLY A 178 -5.90 -10.86 -18.27
N TYR A 179 -6.75 -11.39 -17.38
CA TYR A 179 -8.19 -11.63 -17.61
C TYR A 179 -9.05 -10.58 -16.90
N ASN A 180 -10.10 -10.12 -17.56
CA ASN A 180 -11.07 -9.21 -16.93
C ASN A 180 -12.07 -9.97 -16.04
N ASN A 181 -12.95 -9.23 -15.35
CA ASN A 181 -14.01 -9.80 -14.51
C ASN A 181 -14.96 -10.79 -15.21
N ASN A 182 -15.01 -10.74 -16.54
CA ASN A 182 -15.82 -11.67 -17.35
C ASN A 182 -15.01 -12.89 -17.82
N GLY A 183 -13.75 -13.02 -17.38
CA GLY A 183 -12.86 -14.10 -17.72
C GLY A 183 -12.19 -13.99 -19.09
N TYR A 184 -12.21 -12.82 -19.73
CA TYR A 184 -11.62 -12.60 -21.07
C TYR A 184 -10.29 -11.86 -20.99
N ASN A 185 -9.30 -12.29 -21.77
CA ASN A 185 -7.98 -11.67 -21.73
C ASN A 185 -7.91 -10.32 -22.47
N ASN A 186 -6.99 -9.44 -22.04
CA ASN A 186 -6.77 -8.12 -22.66
C ASN A 186 -6.22 -8.24 -24.10
N ARG A 187 -5.42 -9.28 -24.36
CA ARG A 187 -4.62 -9.38 -25.59
C ARG A 187 -5.45 -9.69 -26.83
N ASP A 188 -6.40 -10.61 -26.69
CA ASP A 188 -7.14 -11.16 -27.82
C ASP A 188 -8.67 -11.17 -27.58
N GLY A 189 -9.15 -10.87 -26.36
CA GLY A 189 -10.58 -10.89 -26.02
C GLY A 189 -11.18 -12.30 -25.93
N PHE A 190 -10.36 -13.30 -25.61
CA PHE A 190 -10.80 -14.69 -25.45
C PHE A 190 -10.76 -15.12 -23.97
N ASP A 191 -11.70 -15.99 -23.61
CA ASP A 191 -11.74 -16.65 -22.31
C ASP A 191 -10.58 -17.66 -22.13
N GLY A 192 -10.44 -18.21 -20.93
CA GLY A 192 -9.44 -19.25 -20.65
C GLY A 192 -9.57 -20.52 -21.52
N ASP A 193 -10.74 -20.76 -22.13
CA ASP A 193 -10.98 -21.85 -23.08
C ASP A 193 -10.65 -21.46 -24.54
N GLY A 194 -10.28 -20.20 -24.80
CA GLY A 194 -9.97 -19.69 -26.12
C GLY A 194 -11.18 -19.26 -26.95
N TYR A 195 -12.29 -18.86 -26.32
CA TYR A 195 -13.53 -18.37 -26.97
C TYR A 195 -13.80 -16.90 -26.64
N ASN A 196 -14.24 -16.12 -27.62
CA ASN A 196 -14.60 -14.72 -27.44
C ASN A 196 -15.96 -14.55 -26.73
N MET A 197 -16.42 -13.31 -26.54
CA MET A 197 -17.73 -13.02 -25.92
C MET A 197 -18.92 -13.62 -26.67
N ASP A 198 -18.80 -13.86 -27.97
CA ASP A 198 -19.83 -14.54 -28.78
C ASP A 198 -19.74 -16.08 -28.68
N GLY A 199 -18.81 -16.60 -27.86
CA GLY A 199 -18.58 -18.03 -27.68
C GLY A 199 -17.91 -18.69 -28.89
N VAL A 200 -17.11 -17.93 -29.66
CA VAL A 200 -16.43 -18.35 -30.89
C VAL A 200 -14.92 -18.33 -30.70
N ASN A 201 -14.21 -19.39 -31.11
CA ASN A 201 -12.75 -19.46 -31.04
C ASN A 201 -12.06 -18.71 -32.20
N LYS A 202 -10.73 -18.61 -32.15
CA LYS A 202 -9.91 -17.95 -33.20
C LYS A 202 -10.11 -18.50 -34.62
N ASN A 203 -10.58 -19.75 -34.74
CA ASN A 203 -10.83 -20.42 -36.01
C ASN A 203 -12.29 -20.28 -36.47
N GLY A 204 -13.13 -19.52 -35.75
CA GLY A 204 -14.54 -19.30 -36.10
C GLY A 204 -15.47 -20.44 -35.66
N PHE A 205 -15.08 -21.26 -34.69
CA PHE A 205 -15.94 -22.34 -34.18
C PHE A 205 -16.52 -22.02 -32.81
N HIS A 206 -17.80 -22.32 -32.64
CA HIS A 206 -18.47 -22.30 -31.34
C HIS A 206 -18.01 -23.45 -30.43
N LYS A 207 -18.24 -23.33 -29.11
CA LYS A 207 -17.95 -24.41 -28.13
C LYS A 207 -18.57 -25.76 -28.52
N ASN A 208 -19.75 -25.76 -29.15
CA ASN A 208 -20.43 -26.96 -29.65
C ASN A 208 -19.74 -27.62 -30.88
N GLY A 209 -18.74 -26.95 -31.46
CA GLY A 209 -17.96 -27.43 -32.59
C GLY A 209 -18.49 -27.09 -33.98
N LEU A 210 -19.56 -26.29 -34.07
CA LEU A 210 -20.04 -25.75 -35.34
C LEU A 210 -19.29 -24.47 -35.70
N TYR A 211 -19.07 -24.25 -36.99
CA TYR A 211 -18.57 -23.00 -37.53
C TYR A 211 -19.64 -21.90 -37.37
N VAL A 212 -19.25 -20.63 -37.40
CA VAL A 212 -20.16 -19.47 -37.23
C VAL A 212 -21.37 -19.45 -38.18
N ASP A 213 -21.30 -20.15 -39.31
CA ASP A 213 -22.43 -20.28 -40.26
C ASP A 213 -23.32 -21.53 -40.00
N GLY A 214 -23.06 -22.26 -38.90
CA GLY A 214 -23.76 -23.49 -38.52
C GLY A 214 -23.24 -24.76 -39.20
N SER A 215 -22.27 -24.66 -40.11
CA SER A 215 -21.67 -25.82 -40.76
C SER A 215 -20.64 -26.52 -39.87
N ARG A 216 -20.22 -27.74 -40.26
CA ARG A 216 -19.22 -28.52 -39.53
C ARG A 216 -17.77 -28.13 -39.85
N TYR A 217 -17.57 -27.32 -40.88
CA TYR A 217 -16.25 -27.02 -41.42
C TYR A 217 -16.13 -25.51 -41.63
N ASP A 218 -14.94 -24.97 -41.51
CA ASP A 218 -14.64 -23.59 -41.86
C ASP A 218 -14.78 -23.34 -43.36
N LYS A 219 -14.56 -22.08 -43.78
CA LYS A 219 -14.59 -21.67 -45.19
C LYS A 219 -13.56 -22.40 -46.08
N GLU A 220 -12.53 -23.00 -45.47
CA GLU A 220 -11.51 -23.77 -46.17
C GLU A 220 -11.80 -25.29 -46.15
N GLY A 221 -12.87 -25.72 -45.49
CA GLY A 221 -13.31 -27.11 -45.43
C GLY A 221 -12.68 -27.94 -44.32
N TYR A 222 -12.18 -27.32 -43.24
CA TYR A 222 -11.57 -27.97 -42.08
C TYR A 222 -12.45 -27.83 -40.83
N ASP A 223 -12.53 -28.85 -39.98
CA ASP A 223 -13.32 -28.83 -38.75
C ASP A 223 -12.63 -28.05 -37.62
N LYS A 224 -13.24 -28.01 -36.43
CA LYS A 224 -12.68 -27.31 -35.26
C LYS A 224 -11.30 -27.81 -34.82
N PHE A 225 -10.94 -29.04 -35.19
CA PHE A 225 -9.65 -29.67 -34.91
C PHE A 225 -8.66 -29.50 -36.08
N GLY A 226 -9.08 -28.82 -37.15
CA GLY A 226 -8.25 -28.54 -38.31
C GLY A 226 -8.21 -29.66 -39.33
N TYR A 227 -9.17 -30.60 -39.33
CA TYR A 227 -9.23 -31.73 -40.27
C TYR A 227 -10.37 -31.57 -41.26
N ASN A 228 -10.09 -31.86 -42.53
CA ASN A 228 -11.13 -31.87 -43.56
C ASN A 228 -12.03 -33.11 -43.44
N LYS A 229 -13.07 -33.17 -44.28
CA LYS A 229 -13.99 -34.31 -44.33
C LYS A 229 -13.34 -35.68 -44.59
N ASP A 230 -12.15 -35.69 -45.18
CA ASP A 230 -11.39 -36.90 -45.47
C ASP A 230 -10.42 -37.26 -44.30
N GLY A 231 -10.44 -36.48 -43.21
CA GLY A 231 -9.62 -36.70 -42.02
C GLY A 231 -8.19 -36.16 -42.12
N TYR A 232 -7.90 -35.26 -43.06
CA TYR A 232 -6.56 -34.68 -43.26
C TYR A 232 -6.51 -33.21 -42.85
N ASN A 233 -5.43 -32.82 -42.19
CA ASN A 233 -5.16 -31.45 -41.79
C ASN A 233 -4.78 -30.55 -42.99
N ARG A 234 -4.57 -29.26 -42.73
CA ARG A 234 -4.17 -28.27 -43.75
C ARG A 234 -2.86 -28.61 -44.46
N GLU A 235 -2.01 -29.41 -43.83
CA GLU A 235 -0.75 -29.91 -44.40
C GLU A 235 -0.91 -31.27 -45.12
N ARG A 236 -2.14 -31.77 -45.25
CA ARG A 236 -2.51 -33.04 -45.92
C ARG A 236 -2.07 -34.31 -45.16
N PHE A 237 -1.95 -34.24 -43.83
CA PHE A 237 -1.68 -35.38 -42.95
C PHE A 237 -2.88 -35.70 -42.08
N ASP A 238 -3.12 -36.99 -41.83
CA ASP A 238 -4.20 -37.43 -40.97
C ASP A 238 -3.89 -37.20 -39.47
N GLY A 239 -4.82 -37.60 -38.60
CA GLY A 239 -4.65 -37.52 -37.14
C GLY A 239 -3.44 -38.29 -36.59
N TYR A 240 -2.85 -39.19 -37.38
CA TYR A 240 -1.66 -39.97 -37.04
C TYR A 240 -0.38 -39.42 -37.69
N GLY A 241 -0.45 -38.30 -38.41
CA GLY A 241 0.70 -37.68 -39.06
C GLY A 241 1.11 -38.33 -40.39
N TYR A 242 0.22 -39.06 -41.06
CA TYR A 242 0.45 -39.71 -42.35
C TYR A 242 -0.36 -39.05 -43.47
N ASN A 243 0.28 -38.86 -44.63
CA ASN A 243 -0.39 -38.32 -45.80
C ASN A 243 -1.33 -39.36 -46.44
N ARG A 244 -1.99 -38.98 -47.54
CA ARG A 244 -2.92 -39.86 -48.28
C ARG A 244 -2.25 -41.12 -48.85
N ASP A 245 -0.94 -41.08 -49.05
CA ASP A 245 -0.14 -42.23 -49.49
C ASP A 245 0.31 -43.15 -48.34
N GLY A 246 -0.04 -42.81 -47.09
CA GLY A 246 0.35 -43.54 -45.89
C GLY A 246 1.78 -43.27 -45.43
N VAL A 247 2.36 -42.11 -45.81
CA VAL A 247 3.74 -41.72 -45.50
C VAL A 247 3.76 -40.52 -44.56
N ASN A 248 4.54 -40.58 -43.48
CA ASN A 248 4.69 -39.48 -42.53
C ASN A 248 5.65 -38.40 -43.05
N LYS A 249 5.74 -37.28 -42.33
CA LYS A 249 6.64 -36.16 -42.67
C LYS A 249 8.12 -36.56 -42.81
N SER A 250 8.54 -37.64 -42.15
CA SER A 250 9.90 -38.16 -42.18
C SER A 250 10.13 -39.20 -43.30
N GLY A 251 9.14 -39.47 -44.15
CA GLY A 251 9.27 -40.42 -45.27
C GLY A 251 9.04 -41.89 -44.91
N TYR A 252 8.44 -42.19 -43.76
CA TYR A 252 8.17 -43.56 -43.32
C TYR A 252 6.69 -43.93 -43.50
N ASN A 253 6.45 -45.17 -43.90
CA ASN A 253 5.13 -45.78 -43.95
C ASN A 253 4.59 -46.05 -42.53
N ARG A 254 3.30 -46.38 -42.42
CA ARG A 254 2.66 -46.72 -41.14
C ARG A 254 3.26 -47.94 -40.43
N ASP A 255 3.84 -48.87 -41.17
CA ASP A 255 4.52 -50.05 -40.64
C ASP A 255 5.97 -49.76 -40.17
N GLY A 256 6.43 -48.51 -40.27
CA GLY A 256 7.79 -48.10 -39.92
C GLY A 256 8.83 -48.34 -41.01
N SER A 257 8.45 -48.90 -42.17
CA SER A 257 9.35 -49.05 -43.32
C SER A 257 9.61 -47.71 -44.00
N LYS A 258 10.81 -47.51 -44.56
CA LYS A 258 11.11 -46.32 -45.37
C LYS A 258 10.32 -46.38 -46.67
N SER A 259 9.55 -45.33 -46.97
CA SER A 259 8.73 -45.30 -48.17
C SER A 259 9.56 -44.92 -49.40
N GLY A 260 9.34 -45.62 -50.52
CA GLY A 260 9.85 -45.20 -51.84
C GLY A 260 9.04 -44.06 -52.45
N LYS A 261 7.92 -43.70 -51.84
CA LYS A 261 7.13 -42.52 -52.19
C LYS A 261 7.68 -41.35 -51.39
N ILE A 262 8.41 -40.44 -52.05
CA ILE A 262 8.87 -39.19 -51.43
C ILE A 262 7.64 -38.52 -50.83
N ALA A 263 7.62 -38.34 -49.50
CA ALA A 263 6.57 -37.57 -48.84
C ALA A 263 6.58 -36.19 -49.52
N LYS A 264 5.56 -35.93 -50.33
CA LYS A 264 5.47 -34.78 -51.23
C LYS A 264 5.16 -33.51 -50.44
N LEU A 265 5.90 -33.27 -49.36
CA LEU A 265 5.94 -32.03 -48.61
C LEU A 265 7.32 -31.42 -48.89
N LEU A 266 7.32 -30.61 -49.95
CA LEU A 266 8.41 -29.75 -50.40
C LEU A 266 9.21 -29.19 -49.22
N LEU A 267 10.51 -29.48 -49.17
CA LEU A 267 11.56 -28.48 -49.00
C LEU A 267 12.96 -29.10 -48.87
N VAL A 268 13.18 -30.40 -49.03
CA VAL A 268 14.54 -30.97 -48.99
C VAL A 268 14.72 -32.18 -49.92
N ASN A 269 15.89 -32.28 -50.56
CA ASN A 269 16.37 -33.43 -51.33
C ASN A 269 16.87 -34.54 -50.39
N ASP A 270 17.31 -35.68 -50.95
CA ASP A 270 17.76 -36.86 -50.19
C ASP A 270 18.92 -36.58 -49.21
N ASP A 271 19.65 -35.48 -49.41
CA ASP A 271 20.76 -35.04 -48.56
C ASP A 271 20.32 -34.04 -47.47
N GLY A 272 19.02 -33.73 -47.37
CA GLY A 272 18.49 -32.78 -46.38
C GLY A 272 18.60 -31.31 -46.78
N TYR A 273 18.78 -30.99 -48.07
CA TYR A 273 18.91 -29.62 -48.58
C TYR A 273 17.75 -29.20 -49.45
N ASP A 274 17.30 -27.96 -49.31
CA ASP A 274 16.23 -27.39 -50.09
C ASP A 274 16.53 -27.28 -51.58
N LYS A 275 15.53 -26.85 -52.35
CA LYS A 275 15.68 -26.66 -53.81
C LYS A 275 16.76 -25.64 -54.17
N PHE A 276 17.24 -24.85 -53.20
CA PHE A 276 18.31 -23.87 -53.33
C PHE A 276 19.64 -24.39 -52.74
N GLY A 277 19.68 -25.62 -52.22
CA GLY A 277 20.88 -26.24 -51.69
C GLY A 277 21.18 -25.92 -50.23
N TYR A 278 20.19 -25.51 -49.42
CA TYR A 278 20.36 -25.16 -48.01
C TYR A 278 19.65 -26.15 -47.06
N ASP A 279 20.30 -26.53 -45.98
CA ASP A 279 19.73 -27.39 -44.95
C ASP A 279 18.62 -26.70 -44.14
N LYS A 280 18.04 -27.42 -43.18
CA LYS A 280 17.00 -26.91 -42.28
C LYS A 280 17.43 -25.69 -41.46
N ASP A 281 18.73 -25.51 -41.25
CA ASP A 281 19.32 -24.44 -40.46
C ASP A 281 19.75 -23.27 -41.38
N GLY A 282 19.50 -23.38 -42.69
CA GLY A 282 19.74 -22.34 -43.69
C GLY A 282 21.16 -22.35 -44.28
N TYR A 283 21.95 -23.41 -44.10
CA TYR A 283 23.34 -23.51 -44.55
C TYR A 283 23.50 -24.42 -45.76
N ASP A 284 24.35 -24.03 -46.69
CA ASP A 284 24.74 -24.86 -47.81
C ASP A 284 25.65 -26.02 -47.37
N ARG A 285 26.01 -26.92 -48.30
CA ARG A 285 26.92 -28.05 -48.02
C ARG A 285 28.29 -27.64 -47.50
N ALA A 286 28.70 -26.38 -47.70
CA ALA A 286 29.95 -25.83 -47.22
C ALA A 286 29.82 -25.13 -45.86
N GLY A 287 28.60 -25.10 -45.27
CA GLY A 287 28.33 -24.50 -43.98
C GLY A 287 28.12 -22.99 -44.03
N TYR A 288 27.73 -22.43 -45.18
CA TYR A 288 27.48 -20.99 -45.37
C TYR A 288 26.01 -20.71 -45.64
N ASP A 289 25.49 -19.67 -45.01
CA ASP A 289 24.13 -19.21 -45.21
C ASP A 289 23.93 -18.57 -46.60
N ARG A 290 22.72 -18.07 -46.84
CA ARG A 290 22.35 -17.39 -48.10
C ARG A 290 23.07 -16.05 -48.31
N LEU A 291 23.75 -15.53 -47.29
CA LEU A 291 24.56 -14.32 -47.35
C LEU A 291 26.06 -14.65 -47.48
N GLU A 292 26.40 -15.93 -47.66
CA GLU A 292 27.77 -16.46 -47.71
C GLU A 292 28.55 -16.39 -46.40
N PHE A 293 27.88 -16.40 -45.26
CA PHE A 293 28.51 -16.41 -43.94
C PHE A 293 28.28 -17.74 -43.21
N ASN A 294 29.32 -18.23 -42.55
CA ASN A 294 29.19 -19.41 -41.71
C ASN A 294 28.51 -19.06 -40.38
N LYS A 295 28.15 -20.07 -39.59
CA LYS A 295 27.50 -19.91 -38.28
C LYS A 295 28.27 -19.06 -37.26
N TYR A 296 29.53 -18.74 -37.54
CA TYR A 296 30.40 -17.90 -36.72
C TYR A 296 30.52 -16.47 -37.27
N GLY A 297 29.78 -16.12 -38.32
CA GLY A 297 29.77 -14.78 -38.91
C GLY A 297 30.93 -14.49 -39.86
N TYR A 298 31.66 -15.51 -40.34
CA TYR A 298 32.75 -15.35 -41.30
C TYR A 298 32.33 -15.75 -42.70
N ASN A 299 32.70 -14.94 -43.70
CA ASN A 299 32.49 -15.29 -45.08
C ASN A 299 33.50 -16.35 -45.57
N ARG A 300 33.33 -16.83 -46.81
CA ARG A 300 34.21 -17.84 -47.44
C ARG A 300 35.70 -17.44 -47.52
N TYR A 301 36.00 -16.16 -47.35
CA TYR A 301 37.35 -15.59 -47.36
C TYR A 301 37.92 -15.33 -45.95
N GLY A 302 37.18 -15.68 -44.90
CA GLY A 302 37.59 -15.46 -43.50
C GLY A 302 37.34 -14.05 -42.97
N ASN A 303 36.57 -13.22 -43.68
CA ASN A 303 36.22 -11.89 -43.22
C ASN A 303 34.96 -11.92 -42.34
N GLU A 304 35.01 -11.23 -41.21
CA GLU A 304 33.90 -11.12 -40.26
C GLU A 304 32.83 -10.13 -40.76
N TYR A 305 31.56 -10.46 -40.51
CA TYR A 305 30.41 -9.59 -40.80
C TYR A 305 30.48 -8.29 -39.96
N LYS A 306 30.85 -7.17 -40.58
CA LYS A 306 30.78 -5.84 -39.94
C LYS A 306 29.45 -5.18 -40.27
N TYR A 307 28.63 -4.93 -39.24
CA TYR A 307 27.49 -4.01 -39.33
C TYR A 307 28.00 -2.58 -39.59
N GLU A 308 27.78 -2.04 -40.78
CA GLU A 308 27.71 -0.58 -40.95
C GLU A 308 26.28 -0.16 -40.62
N LYS A 309 26.09 0.44 -39.43
CA LYS A 309 24.88 1.19 -39.10
C LYS A 309 24.81 2.40 -40.06
N TYR A 310 23.88 2.35 -41.01
CA TYR A 310 23.38 3.57 -41.63
C TYR A 310 22.51 4.29 -40.61
N GLU A 311 23.01 5.40 -40.05
CA GLU A 311 22.13 6.42 -39.49
C GLU A 311 21.59 7.26 -40.66
N GLY A 312 20.28 7.16 -40.87
CA GLY A 312 19.48 8.01 -41.75
C GLY A 312 18.19 8.34 -41.02
#